data_AF-A0A382BFF4-F1
#
_entry.id   AF-A0A382BFF4-F1
#
_cell.length_a   1.000
_cell.length_b   1.000
_cell.length_c   1.000
_cell.angle_alpha   90.00
_cell.angle_beta   90.00
_cell.angle_gamma   90.00
#
_symmetry.space_group_name_H-M   'P 1'
#
loop_
_entity.id
_entity.type
_entity.pdbx_description
1 polymer ?
#
loop_
_entity_poly.entity_id
_entity_poly.type
_entity_poly.pdbx_seq_one_letter_code
_entity_poly.pdbx_strand_id
1 'polypeptide(L)'
;MFDAIEFALFGKSSSSKSKDDLITWNKEKFNLSLDFTSGDKSYRIDRSVSTKGHRAKLVQLVNGQPVSNTEVTTITEISDTIEDILGLDRDSYSKLIYIRQKELDGLKDLVKSKRTQLINKVMGISIFDDAYEKAHSDSKEKETERENLLQTINFIKANHDKYKKNIEECKKLDEEIDPLKDEIDKLDEKINDLKSKLNEHKKASEYINKKETLDARIGEEKTLRSQLKANEEDEKKKNDYEKFLTPKFEKEY
;
A
#
# COMPACT_ATOMS: atom_id res chain seq x y z
N MET A 1 -54.40 39.02 11.54
CA MET A 1 -54.24 38.84 10.08
C MET A 1 -52.86 38.31 9.72
N PHE A 2 -51.77 38.97 10.11
CA PHE A 2 -50.39 38.51 9.82
C PHE A 2 -50.06 37.10 10.32
N ASP A 3 -50.49 36.76 11.54
CA ASP A 3 -50.31 35.41 12.08
C ASP A 3 -51.04 34.32 11.27
N ALA A 4 -52.12 34.69 10.56
CA ALA A 4 -52.81 33.78 9.64
C ALA A 4 -51.97 33.57 8.37
N ILE A 5 -51.28 34.59 7.86
CA ILE A 5 -50.39 34.44 6.70
C ILE A 5 -49.19 33.55 7.05
N GLU A 6 -48.55 33.76 8.21
CA GLU A 6 -47.46 32.89 8.69
C GLU A 6 -47.94 31.43 8.83
N PHE A 7 -49.13 31.23 9.40
CA PHE A 7 -49.72 29.90 9.55
C PHE A 7 -50.09 29.28 8.19
N ALA A 8 -50.57 30.06 7.22
CA ALA A 8 -50.87 29.58 5.88
C ALA A 8 -49.62 29.03 5.19
N LEU A 9 -48.50 29.74 5.28
CA LEU A 9 -47.25 29.33 4.65
C LEU A 9 -46.63 28.14 5.39
N PHE A 10 -46.36 28.26 6.69
CA PHE A 10 -45.52 27.27 7.40
C PHE A 10 -46.29 26.28 8.29
N GLY A 11 -47.62 26.44 8.43
CA GLY A 11 -48.45 25.56 9.27
C GLY A 11 -48.18 25.69 10.76
N LYS A 12 -47.42 26.72 11.16
CA LYS A 12 -47.07 27.10 12.53
C LYS A 12 -47.09 28.62 12.60
N SER A 13 -47.69 29.17 13.66
CA SER A 13 -47.66 30.60 13.96
C SER A 13 -46.76 30.84 15.16
N SER A 14 -45.98 31.91 15.14
CA SER A 14 -45.09 32.26 16.24
C SER A 14 -45.83 32.80 17.47
N SER A 15 -47.14 33.05 17.37
CA SER A 15 -47.97 33.63 18.42
C SER A 15 -48.83 32.62 19.19
N SER A 16 -48.95 31.38 18.70
CA SER A 16 -49.86 30.36 19.25
C SER A 16 -49.07 29.15 19.73
N LYS A 17 -49.27 28.75 20.99
CA LYS A 17 -48.55 27.63 21.61
C LYS A 17 -49.16 26.27 21.22
N SER A 18 -50.45 26.24 20.88
CA SER A 18 -51.15 25.05 20.37
C SER A 18 -51.97 25.36 19.11
N LYS A 19 -52.23 24.32 18.29
CA LYS A 19 -53.17 24.38 17.15
C LYS A 19 -54.60 24.69 17.61
N ASP A 20 -54.94 24.36 18.86
CA ASP A 20 -56.25 24.58 19.45
C ASP A 20 -56.50 26.07 19.77
N ASP A 21 -55.45 26.85 20.02
CA ASP A 21 -55.55 28.30 20.29
C ASP A 21 -56.00 29.10 19.05
N LEU A 22 -55.91 28.49 17.87
CA LEU A 22 -56.27 29.09 16.58
C LEU A 22 -57.73 28.80 16.19
N ILE A 23 -58.41 27.88 16.88
CA ILE A 23 -59.80 27.54 16.61
C ILE A 23 -60.69 28.52 17.39
N THR A 24 -61.54 29.26 16.69
CA THR A 24 -62.52 30.17 17.32
C THR A 24 -63.39 29.40 18.33
N TRP A 25 -63.72 30.03 19.46
CA TRP A 25 -64.61 29.45 20.46
C TRP A 25 -65.86 28.82 19.83
N ASN A 26 -66.14 27.58 20.22
CA ASN A 26 -67.29 26.78 19.79
C ASN A 26 -67.28 26.33 18.31
N LYS A 27 -66.10 26.22 17.69
CA LYS A 27 -65.91 25.60 16.37
C LYS A 27 -64.99 24.38 16.47
N GLU A 28 -65.14 23.43 15.55
CA GLU A 28 -64.34 22.18 15.53
C GLU A 28 -63.18 22.22 14.52
N LYS A 29 -63.22 23.16 13.57
CA LYS A 29 -62.22 23.30 12.51
C LYS A 29 -62.15 24.73 11.98
N PHE A 30 -61.00 25.11 11.42
CA PHE A 30 -60.86 26.28 10.57
C PHE A 30 -60.19 25.89 9.25
N ASN A 31 -60.50 26.67 8.21
CA ASN A 31 -59.89 26.55 6.90
C ASN A 31 -59.21 27.87 6.56
N LEU A 32 -58.09 27.78 5.87
CA LEU A 32 -57.28 28.91 5.46
C LEU A 32 -56.85 28.67 4.03
N SER A 33 -57.05 29.68 3.18
CA SER A 33 -56.61 29.67 1.79
C SER A 33 -55.79 30.92 1.56
N LEU A 34 -54.60 30.77 1.01
CA LEU A 34 -53.71 31.88 0.67
C LEU A 34 -53.24 31.71 -0.76
N ASP A 35 -53.52 32.74 -1.56
CA ASP A 35 -52.94 32.89 -2.89
C ASP A 35 -51.73 33.82 -2.80
N PHE A 36 -50.60 33.39 -3.34
CA PHE A 36 -49.37 34.17 -3.35
C PHE A 36 -48.60 33.98 -4.65
N THR A 37 -47.69 34.89 -4.92
CA THR A 37 -46.86 34.91 -6.13
C THR A 37 -45.40 34.97 -5.75
N SER A 38 -44.55 34.18 -6.41
CA SER A 38 -43.09 34.24 -6.30
C SER A 38 -42.49 34.25 -7.71
N GLY A 39 -41.77 35.32 -8.05
CA GLY A 39 -41.37 35.60 -9.43
C GLY A 39 -42.59 35.69 -10.36
N ASP A 40 -42.55 34.94 -11.47
CA ASP A 40 -43.62 34.91 -12.47
C ASP A 40 -44.66 33.80 -12.22
N LYS A 41 -44.59 33.09 -11.09
CA LYS A 41 -45.46 31.96 -10.76
C LYS A 41 -46.42 32.31 -9.63
N SER A 42 -47.67 31.87 -9.78
CA SER A 42 -48.72 32.00 -8.78
C SER A 42 -48.99 30.66 -8.12
N TYR A 43 -49.33 30.66 -6.83
CA TYR A 43 -49.55 29.49 -6.01
C TYR A 43 -50.76 29.68 -5.10
N ARG A 44 -51.44 28.58 -4.76
CA ARG A 44 -52.48 28.53 -3.74
C ARG A 44 -52.10 27.49 -2.68
N ILE A 45 -52.14 27.90 -1.41
CA ILE A 45 -52.05 26.98 -0.28
C ILE A 45 -53.36 26.96 0.49
N ASP A 46 -53.93 25.77 0.62
CA ASP A 46 -55.12 25.48 1.40
C ASP A 46 -54.74 24.65 2.62
N ARG A 47 -55.04 25.14 3.83
CA ARG A 47 -54.88 24.40 5.09
C ARG A 47 -56.24 24.21 5.77
N SER A 48 -56.47 23.00 6.27
CA SER A 48 -57.64 22.65 7.07
C SER A 48 -57.16 22.04 8.37
N VAL A 49 -57.45 22.71 9.49
CA VAL A 49 -57.01 22.31 10.82
C VAL A 49 -58.24 22.04 11.68
N SER A 50 -58.21 20.90 12.36
CA SER A 50 -59.23 20.48 13.31
C SER A 50 -58.56 19.86 14.52
N THR A 51 -59.33 19.65 15.59
CA THR A 51 -58.87 18.92 16.79
C THR A 51 -58.41 17.49 16.48
N LYS A 52 -58.84 16.91 15.35
CA LYS A 52 -58.55 15.53 14.94
C LYS A 52 -57.41 15.43 13.91
N GLY A 53 -56.92 16.54 13.37
CA GLY A 53 -55.88 16.49 12.33
C GLY A 53 -55.67 17.79 11.57
N HIS A 54 -54.55 17.82 10.84
CA HIS A 54 -54.10 18.93 9.99
C HIS A 54 -53.92 18.39 8.57
N ARG A 55 -54.60 19.00 7.60
CA ARG A 55 -54.43 18.73 6.17
C ARG A 55 -53.97 20.01 5.48
N ALA A 56 -53.10 19.87 4.50
CA ALA A 56 -52.61 20.97 3.70
C ALA A 56 -52.51 20.53 2.23
N LYS A 57 -52.68 21.49 1.33
CA LYS A 57 -52.55 21.29 -0.11
C LYS A 57 -51.93 22.55 -0.71
N LEU A 58 -50.85 22.38 -1.45
CA LEU A 58 -50.19 23.43 -2.22
C LEU A 58 -50.36 23.09 -3.71
N VAL A 59 -50.70 24.09 -4.53
CA VAL A 59 -50.84 23.92 -5.98
C VAL A 59 -50.38 25.18 -6.71
N GLN A 60 -49.78 25.02 -7.89
CA GLN A 60 -49.47 26.14 -8.77
C GLN A 60 -50.71 26.59 -9.54
N LEU A 61 -50.89 27.90 -9.67
CA LEU A 61 -51.94 28.53 -10.46
C LEU A 61 -51.34 29.02 -11.80
N VAL A 62 -51.91 28.57 -12.91
CA VAL A 62 -51.60 29.08 -14.27
C VAL A 62 -52.88 29.68 -14.83
N ASN A 63 -52.84 30.95 -15.22
CA ASN A 63 -54.03 31.72 -15.64
C ASN A 63 -55.18 31.67 -14.60
N GLY A 64 -54.83 31.64 -13.31
CA GLY A 64 -55.79 31.56 -12.21
C GLY A 64 -56.42 30.18 -11.97
N GLN A 65 -56.00 29.15 -12.70
CA GLN A 65 -56.50 27.78 -12.55
C GLN A 65 -55.43 26.87 -11.93
N PRO A 66 -55.80 25.97 -10.99
CA PRO A 66 -54.86 25.04 -10.37
C PRO A 66 -54.38 23.97 -11.36
N VAL A 67 -53.07 23.73 -11.37
CA VAL A 67 -52.44 22.69 -12.21
C VAL A 67 -52.28 21.42 -11.38
N SER A 68 -53.09 20.39 -11.66
CA SER A 68 -53.12 19.14 -10.87
C SER A 68 -51.77 18.43 -10.74
N ASN A 69 -50.89 18.52 -11.75
CA ASN A 69 -49.57 17.88 -11.71
C ASN A 69 -48.56 18.58 -10.78
N THR A 70 -48.93 19.71 -10.16
CA THR A 70 -48.10 20.47 -9.23
C THR A 70 -48.60 20.39 -7.78
N GLU A 71 -49.56 19.48 -7.54
CA GLU A 71 -50.21 19.32 -6.25
C GLU A 71 -49.29 18.61 -5.24
N VAL A 72 -49.01 19.29 -4.13
CA VAL A 72 -48.29 18.72 -2.99
C VAL A 72 -49.24 18.69 -1.79
N THR A 73 -49.37 17.53 -1.14
CA THR A 73 -50.33 17.33 -0.02
C THR A 73 -49.66 16.91 1.29
N THR A 74 -48.40 16.48 1.23
CA THR A 74 -47.61 16.12 2.42
C THR A 74 -47.16 17.37 3.16
N ILE A 75 -47.43 17.48 4.47
CA ILE A 75 -47.09 18.71 5.24
C ILE A 75 -45.59 19.03 5.19
N THR A 76 -44.72 18.02 5.33
CA THR A 76 -43.27 18.22 5.30
C THR A 76 -42.81 18.73 3.94
N GLU A 77 -43.24 18.05 2.87
CA GLU A 77 -42.91 18.42 1.49
C GLU A 77 -43.47 19.81 1.11
N ILE A 78 -44.67 20.17 1.60
CA ILE A 78 -45.23 21.52 1.43
C ILE A 78 -44.33 22.55 2.11
N SER A 79 -43.84 22.28 3.33
CA SER A 79 -42.91 23.19 4.01
C SER A 79 -41.62 23.36 3.21
N ASP A 80 -40.99 22.27 2.78
CA ASP A 80 -39.74 22.29 2.02
C ASP A 80 -39.94 23.04 0.68
N THR A 81 -41.04 22.74 -0.02
CA THR A 81 -41.40 23.41 -1.28
C THR A 81 -41.63 24.92 -1.08
N ILE A 82 -42.22 25.34 0.04
CA ILE A 82 -42.42 26.75 0.36
C ILE A 82 -41.10 27.44 0.69
N GLU A 83 -40.21 26.78 1.43
CA GLU A 83 -38.87 27.30 1.69
C GLU A 83 -38.08 27.47 0.38
N ASP A 84 -38.20 26.53 -0.55
CA ASP A 84 -37.59 26.60 -1.89
C ASP A 84 -38.19 27.73 -2.75
N ILE A 85 -39.52 27.88 -2.76
CA ILE A 85 -40.21 28.93 -3.54
C ILE A 85 -39.90 30.34 -3.00
N LEU A 86 -39.81 30.48 -1.68
CA LEU A 86 -39.56 31.78 -1.03
C LEU A 86 -38.06 32.07 -0.86
N GLY A 87 -37.20 31.05 -0.94
CA GLY A 87 -35.77 31.14 -0.61
C GLY A 87 -35.51 31.40 0.88
N LEU A 88 -36.50 31.19 1.74
CA LEU A 88 -36.50 31.61 3.13
C LEU A 88 -37.09 30.52 4.01
N ASP A 89 -36.37 30.16 5.07
CA ASP A 89 -36.94 29.34 6.14
C ASP A 89 -37.93 30.16 6.99
N ARG A 90 -38.77 29.46 7.75
CA ARG A 90 -39.77 30.11 8.62
C ARG A 90 -39.15 31.13 9.58
N ASP A 91 -38.01 30.80 10.17
CA ASP A 91 -37.34 31.64 11.17
C ASP A 91 -36.84 32.95 10.54
N SER A 92 -36.29 32.87 9.33
CA SER A 92 -35.89 34.01 8.51
C SER A 92 -37.10 34.83 8.08
N TYR A 93 -38.18 34.18 7.59
CA TYR A 93 -39.43 34.86 7.25
C TYR A 93 -39.98 35.67 8.44
N SER A 94 -40.03 35.06 9.63
CA SER A 94 -40.50 35.73 10.85
C SER A 94 -39.63 36.94 11.21
N LYS A 95 -38.31 36.86 11.03
CA LYS A 95 -37.40 37.95 11.42
C LYS A 95 -37.32 39.10 10.42
N LEU A 96 -37.59 38.83 9.14
CA LEU A 96 -37.34 39.76 8.04
C LEU A 96 -38.60 40.41 7.50
N ILE A 97 -39.67 39.63 7.34
CA ILE A 97 -40.94 40.11 6.78
C ILE A 97 -41.89 40.53 7.92
N TYR A 98 -41.76 39.88 9.09
CA TYR A 98 -42.63 40.10 10.24
C TYR A 98 -41.92 40.85 11.37
N ILE A 99 -41.79 42.16 11.22
CA ILE A 99 -41.25 43.01 12.28
C ILE A 99 -42.31 43.15 13.39
N ARG A 100 -42.22 42.33 14.45
CA ARG A 100 -42.93 42.63 15.70
C ARG A 100 -42.32 43.86 16.37
N GLN A 101 -43.14 44.65 17.03
CA GLN A 101 -42.74 45.89 17.73
C GLN A 101 -41.63 45.69 18.78
N LYS A 102 -41.32 44.43 19.18
CA LYS A 102 -40.21 44.04 20.08
C LYS A 102 -39.07 43.27 19.40
N GLU A 103 -39.21 42.81 18.16
CA GLU A 103 -38.17 42.03 17.45
C GLU A 103 -37.20 42.90 16.65
N LEU A 104 -37.50 44.20 16.50
CA LEU A 104 -36.58 45.18 15.92
C LEU A 104 -35.27 45.28 16.72
N ASP A 105 -35.34 45.11 18.05
CA ASP A 105 -34.15 45.07 18.92
C ASP A 105 -33.35 43.79 18.72
N GLY A 106 -34.02 42.65 18.45
CA GLY A 106 -33.36 41.37 18.16
C GLY A 106 -32.52 41.39 16.87
N LEU A 107 -32.95 42.15 15.86
CA LEU A 107 -32.16 42.37 14.63
C LEU A 107 -30.88 43.21 14.91
N LYS A 108 -30.95 44.11 15.89
CA LYS A 108 -29.85 44.98 16.32
C LYS A 108 -28.80 44.19 17.11
N ASP A 109 -29.24 43.24 17.93
CA ASP A 109 -28.41 42.37 18.77
C ASP A 109 -27.80 41.16 18.03
N LEU A 110 -28.25 40.86 16.80
CA LEU A 110 -27.60 39.85 15.97
C LEU A 110 -26.18 40.30 15.58
N VAL A 111 -25.18 39.51 15.99
CA VAL A 111 -23.77 39.64 15.61
C VAL A 111 -23.65 39.84 14.10
N LYS A 112 -22.78 40.76 13.67
CA LYS A 112 -22.57 41.18 12.27
C LYS A 112 -22.56 40.00 11.28
N SER A 113 -21.90 38.90 11.63
CA SER A 113 -21.85 37.66 10.82
C SER A 113 -23.23 37.03 10.58
N LYS A 114 -24.04 36.84 11.62
CA LYS A 114 -25.39 36.28 11.50
C LYS A 114 -26.33 37.18 10.70
N ARG A 115 -26.15 38.50 10.81
CA ARG A 115 -26.90 39.49 10.03
C ARG A 115 -26.58 39.39 8.54
N THR A 116 -25.29 39.27 8.20
CA THR A 116 -24.85 39.07 6.81
C THR A 116 -25.36 37.74 6.26
N GLN A 117 -25.27 36.65 7.03
CA GLN A 117 -25.80 35.34 6.61
C GLN A 117 -27.32 35.38 6.34
N LEU A 118 -28.08 36.05 7.22
CA LEU A 118 -29.53 36.21 7.06
C LEU A 118 -29.86 37.03 5.80
N ILE A 119 -29.13 38.11 5.53
CA ILE A 119 -29.28 38.93 4.32
C ILE A 119 -28.88 38.16 3.06
N ASN A 120 -27.79 37.39 3.10
CA ASN A 120 -27.36 36.55 1.98
C ASN A 120 -28.39 35.47 1.65
N LYS A 121 -29.02 34.88 2.68
CA LYS A 121 -30.11 33.92 2.52
C LYS A 121 -31.32 34.55 1.82
N VAL A 122 -31.71 35.77 2.23
CA VAL A 122 -32.79 36.55 1.56
C VAL A 122 -32.49 36.84 0.09
N MET A 123 -31.24 37.15 -0.22
CA MET A 123 -30.82 37.49 -1.58
C MET A 123 -30.64 36.24 -2.47
N GLY A 124 -30.94 35.03 -1.98
CA GLY A 124 -30.70 33.79 -2.70
C GLY A 124 -29.22 33.46 -2.90
N ILE A 125 -28.32 34.12 -2.15
CA ILE A 125 -26.87 33.92 -2.24
C ILE A 125 -26.46 32.61 -1.54
N SER A 126 -27.32 32.04 -0.69
CA SER A 126 -27.04 30.77 0.01
C SER A 126 -26.78 29.59 -0.93
N ILE A 127 -27.34 29.62 -2.15
CA ILE A 127 -27.05 28.59 -3.17
C ILE A 127 -25.57 28.65 -3.60
N PHE A 128 -24.98 29.84 -3.61
CA PHE A 128 -23.55 30.01 -3.92
C PHE A 128 -22.67 29.56 -2.76
N ASP A 129 -23.10 29.73 -1.51
CA ASP A 129 -22.38 29.23 -0.34
C ASP A 129 -22.32 27.69 -0.37
N ASP A 130 -23.44 27.02 -0.64
CA ASP A 130 -23.50 25.55 -0.74
C ASP A 130 -22.68 25.02 -1.94
N ALA A 131 -22.75 25.71 -3.08
CA ALA A 131 -21.95 25.37 -4.25
C ALA A 131 -20.45 25.55 -4.00
N TYR A 132 -20.08 26.62 -3.28
CA TYR A 132 -18.70 26.89 -2.90
C TYR A 132 -18.16 25.81 -1.96
N GLU A 133 -18.92 25.44 -0.91
CA GLU A 133 -18.52 24.40 0.03
C GLU A 133 -18.33 23.04 -0.67
N LYS A 134 -19.24 22.66 -1.58
CA LYS A 134 -19.09 21.45 -2.39
C LYS A 134 -17.84 21.49 -3.27
N ALA A 135 -17.65 22.57 -4.02
CA ALA A 135 -16.48 22.73 -4.89
C ALA A 135 -15.17 22.72 -4.10
N HIS A 136 -15.16 23.32 -2.91
CA HIS A 136 -14.01 23.33 -2.03
C HIS A 136 -13.70 21.93 -1.48
N SER A 137 -14.73 21.19 -1.06
CA SER A 137 -14.58 19.80 -0.61
C SER A 137 -14.02 18.91 -1.72
N ASP A 138 -14.58 18.98 -2.92
CA ASP A 138 -14.13 18.19 -4.08
C ASP A 138 -12.68 18.51 -4.44
N SER A 139 -12.31 19.80 -4.43
CA SER A 139 -10.93 20.23 -4.68
C SER A 139 -9.96 19.64 -3.66
N LYS A 140 -10.34 19.62 -2.38
CA LYS A 140 -9.50 19.08 -1.30
C LYS A 140 -9.34 17.57 -1.41
N GLU A 141 -10.39 16.86 -1.80
CA GLU A 141 -10.33 15.42 -2.05
C GLU A 141 -9.37 15.11 -3.21
N LYS A 142 -9.48 15.84 -4.32
CA LYS A 142 -8.58 15.68 -5.47
C LYS A 142 -7.14 16.05 -5.18
N GLU A 143 -6.91 17.05 -4.35
CA GLU A 143 -5.55 17.39 -3.91
C GLU A 143 -4.94 16.27 -3.05
N THR A 144 -5.72 15.69 -2.15
CA THR A 144 -5.29 14.55 -1.32
C THR A 144 -4.99 13.32 -2.19
N GLU A 145 -5.84 13.02 -3.17
CA GLU A 145 -5.64 11.93 -4.14
C GLU A 145 -4.35 12.13 -4.96
N ARG A 146 -4.11 13.36 -5.43
CA ARG A 146 -2.88 13.75 -6.14
C ARG A 146 -1.64 13.50 -5.29
N GLU A 147 -1.68 13.90 -4.01
CA GLU A 147 -0.54 13.75 -3.11
C GLU A 147 -0.21 12.27 -2.84
N ASN A 148 -1.23 11.43 -2.60
CA ASN A 148 -1.07 9.99 -2.44
C ASN A 148 -0.48 9.30 -3.68
N LEU A 149 -0.95 9.69 -4.88
CA LEU A 149 -0.41 9.19 -6.14
C LEU A 149 1.06 9.60 -6.33
N LEU A 150 1.41 10.85 -6.01
CA LEU A 150 2.80 11.32 -6.09
C LEU A 150 3.72 10.55 -5.12
N GLN A 151 3.26 10.27 -3.90
CA GLN A 151 4.02 9.44 -2.95
C GLN A 151 4.23 8.02 -3.49
N THR A 152 3.20 7.43 -4.10
CA THR A 152 3.31 6.09 -4.69
C THR A 152 4.26 6.07 -5.88
N ILE A 153 4.21 7.09 -6.75
CA ILE A 153 5.15 7.24 -7.88
C ILE A 153 6.59 7.37 -7.37
N ASN A 154 6.81 8.18 -6.33
CA ASN A 154 8.15 8.35 -5.76
C ASN A 154 8.67 7.05 -5.14
N PHE A 155 7.81 6.28 -4.45
CA PHE A 155 8.17 4.97 -3.94
C PHE A 155 8.53 3.98 -5.06
N ILE A 156 7.73 3.93 -6.13
CA ILE A 156 8.00 3.08 -7.30
C ILE A 156 9.31 3.48 -7.97
N LYS A 157 9.56 4.78 -8.18
CA LYS A 157 10.82 5.27 -8.76
C LYS A 157 12.03 4.88 -7.92
N ALA A 158 11.96 5.08 -6.60
CA ALA A 158 13.05 4.70 -5.70
C ALA A 158 13.34 3.20 -5.75
N ASN A 159 12.31 2.36 -5.82
CA ASN A 159 12.47 0.92 -5.97
C ASN A 159 13.02 0.55 -7.36
N HIS A 160 12.52 1.18 -8.42
CA HIS A 160 13.00 0.98 -9.78
C HIS A 160 14.51 1.28 -9.88
N ASP A 161 14.98 2.38 -9.29
CA ASP A 161 16.40 2.73 -9.29
C ASP A 161 17.25 1.71 -8.51
N LYS A 162 16.73 1.16 -7.40
CA LYS A 162 17.39 0.06 -6.67
C LYS A 162 17.46 -1.21 -7.52
N TYR A 163 16.34 -1.62 -8.14
CA TYR A 163 16.32 -2.79 -9.01
C TYR A 163 17.26 -2.62 -10.20
N LYS A 164 17.32 -1.43 -10.80
CA LYS A 164 18.23 -1.13 -11.90
C LYS A 164 19.70 -1.28 -11.47
N LYS A 165 20.08 -0.74 -10.30
CA LYS A 165 21.43 -0.93 -9.74
C LYS A 165 21.74 -2.40 -9.48
N ASN A 166 20.82 -3.13 -8.87
CA ASN A 166 21.00 -4.55 -8.60
C ASN A 166 21.17 -5.35 -9.90
N ILE A 167 20.43 -5.02 -10.96
CA ILE A 167 20.60 -5.65 -12.27
C ILE A 167 21.98 -5.32 -12.86
N GLU A 168 22.46 -4.08 -12.73
CA GLU A 168 23.81 -3.71 -13.16
C GLU A 168 24.90 -4.45 -12.37
N GLU A 169 24.72 -4.64 -11.06
CA GLU A 169 25.63 -5.44 -10.22
C GLU A 169 25.61 -6.92 -10.58
N CYS A 170 24.43 -7.51 -10.79
CA CYS A 170 24.30 -8.90 -11.24
C CYS A 170 25.01 -9.11 -12.59
N LYS A 171 24.87 -8.19 -13.54
CA LYS A 171 25.58 -8.28 -14.82
C LYS A 171 27.09 -8.24 -14.67
N LYS A 172 27.63 -7.38 -13.81
CA LYS A 172 29.07 -7.33 -13.54
C LYS A 172 29.56 -8.63 -12.91
N LEU A 173 28.81 -9.15 -11.94
CA LEU A 173 29.14 -10.43 -11.30
C LEU A 173 29.08 -11.58 -12.31
N ASP A 174 28.09 -11.60 -13.20
CA ASP A 174 28.02 -12.60 -14.28
C ASP A 174 29.22 -12.50 -15.23
N GLU A 175 29.66 -11.29 -15.58
CA GLU A 175 30.88 -11.07 -16.38
C GLU A 175 32.17 -11.50 -15.65
N GLU A 176 32.21 -11.47 -14.32
CA GLU A 176 33.34 -11.93 -13.50
C GLU A 176 33.37 -13.46 -13.30
N ILE A 177 32.23 -14.15 -13.42
CA ILE A 177 32.14 -15.61 -13.23
C ILE A 177 32.90 -16.37 -14.31
N ASP A 178 32.77 -15.98 -15.58
CA ASP A 178 33.41 -16.68 -16.70
C ASP A 178 34.95 -16.67 -16.63
N PRO A 179 35.65 -15.53 -16.41
CA PRO A 179 37.10 -15.54 -16.28
C PRO A 179 37.58 -16.28 -15.02
N LEU A 180 36.81 -16.25 -13.93
CA LEU A 180 37.13 -17.02 -12.73
C LEU A 180 37.00 -18.53 -12.97
N LYS A 181 36.00 -18.98 -13.74
CA LYS A 181 35.87 -20.38 -14.17
C LYS A 181 37.06 -20.80 -15.04
N ASP A 182 37.44 -19.97 -16.01
CA ASP A 182 38.62 -20.22 -16.84
C ASP A 182 39.92 -20.29 -16.01
N GLU A 183 40.03 -19.48 -14.96
CA GLU A 183 41.18 -19.51 -14.05
C GLU A 183 41.21 -20.78 -13.20
N ILE A 184 40.04 -21.23 -12.71
CA ILE A 184 39.90 -22.51 -12.00
C ILE A 184 40.30 -23.67 -12.91
N ASP A 185 39.81 -23.71 -14.15
CA ASP A 185 40.15 -24.78 -15.10
C ASP A 185 41.67 -24.84 -15.38
N LYS A 186 42.31 -23.67 -15.56
CA LYS A 186 43.77 -23.57 -15.73
C LYS A 186 44.55 -24.02 -14.49
N LEU A 187 44.04 -23.72 -13.30
CA LEU A 187 44.66 -24.16 -12.05
C LEU A 187 44.50 -25.67 -11.87
N ASP A 188 43.36 -26.24 -12.21
CA ASP A 188 43.12 -27.68 -12.16
C ASP A 188 44.03 -28.44 -13.15
N GLU A 189 44.23 -27.92 -14.36
CA GLU A 189 45.22 -28.46 -15.30
C GLU A 189 46.64 -28.44 -14.71
N LYS A 190 47.06 -27.33 -14.11
CA LYS A 190 48.37 -27.22 -13.45
C LYS A 190 48.50 -28.20 -12.28
N ILE A 191 47.45 -28.37 -11.48
CA ILE A 191 47.44 -29.34 -10.37
C ILE A 191 47.62 -30.76 -10.91
N ASN A 192 46.94 -31.10 -12.00
CA ASN A 192 47.06 -32.42 -12.62
C ASN A 192 48.46 -32.66 -13.22
N ASP A 193 49.05 -31.67 -13.88
CA ASP A 193 50.43 -31.74 -14.37
C ASP A 193 51.44 -31.92 -13.21
N LEU A 194 51.30 -31.12 -12.15
CA LEU A 194 52.15 -31.25 -10.96
C LEU A 194 51.98 -32.61 -10.27
N LYS A 195 50.76 -33.16 -10.19
CA LYS A 195 50.50 -34.51 -9.67
C LYS A 195 51.18 -35.58 -10.53
N SER A 196 51.15 -35.43 -11.86
CA SER A 196 51.83 -36.35 -12.78
C SER A 196 53.35 -36.33 -12.56
N LYS A 197 53.96 -35.14 -12.53
CA LYS A 197 55.39 -34.95 -12.24
C LYS A 197 55.79 -35.50 -10.87
N LEU A 198 54.96 -35.28 -9.84
CA LEU A 198 55.19 -35.85 -8.51
C LEU A 198 55.19 -37.38 -8.56
N ASN A 199 54.30 -37.99 -9.33
CA ASN A 199 54.24 -39.45 -9.48
C ASN A 199 55.47 -40.00 -10.22
N GLU A 200 55.94 -39.31 -11.24
CA GLU A 200 57.19 -39.65 -11.94
C GLU A 200 58.40 -39.56 -11.01
N HIS A 201 58.51 -38.48 -10.22
CA HIS A 201 59.57 -38.34 -9.22
C HIS A 201 59.50 -39.41 -8.13
N LYS A 202 58.29 -39.80 -7.68
CA LYS A 202 58.11 -40.92 -6.74
C LYS A 202 58.62 -42.23 -7.33
N LYS A 203 58.24 -42.56 -8.57
CA LYS A 203 58.74 -43.75 -9.27
C LYS A 203 60.25 -43.72 -9.41
N ALA A 204 60.83 -42.58 -9.82
CA ALA A 204 62.27 -42.43 -9.96
C ALA A 204 63.01 -42.66 -8.62
N SER A 205 62.48 -42.12 -7.52
CA SER A 205 63.00 -42.36 -6.17
C SER A 205 62.93 -43.84 -5.77
N GLU A 206 61.83 -44.53 -6.06
CA GLU A 206 61.71 -45.98 -5.83
C GLU A 206 62.73 -46.78 -6.65
N TYR A 207 62.99 -46.40 -7.90
CA TYR A 207 64.04 -47.02 -8.73
C TYR A 207 65.44 -46.80 -8.16
N ILE A 208 65.74 -45.58 -7.67
CA ILE A 208 67.03 -45.27 -7.04
C ILE A 208 67.20 -46.12 -5.78
N ASN A 209 66.20 -46.18 -4.90
CA ASN A 209 66.25 -47.00 -3.69
C ASN A 209 66.42 -48.50 -4.02
N LYS A 210 65.73 -49.01 -5.05
CA LYS A 210 65.94 -50.39 -5.53
C LYS A 210 67.34 -50.62 -6.08
N LYS A 211 67.90 -49.65 -6.79
CA LYS A 211 69.28 -49.73 -7.29
C LYS A 211 70.29 -49.75 -6.15
N GLU A 212 70.13 -48.87 -5.15
CA GLU A 212 71.01 -48.84 -3.97
C GLU A 212 70.97 -50.16 -3.19
N THR A 213 69.79 -50.75 -2.99
CA THR A 213 69.68 -52.06 -2.33
C THR A 213 70.25 -53.21 -3.16
N LEU A 214 70.17 -53.15 -4.49
CA LEU A 214 70.84 -54.11 -5.37
C LEU A 214 72.35 -53.95 -5.35
N ASP A 215 72.86 -52.71 -5.40
CA ASP A 215 74.29 -52.42 -5.32
C ASP A 215 74.88 -52.87 -3.97
N ALA A 216 74.13 -52.69 -2.87
CA ALA A 216 74.49 -53.25 -1.55
C ALA A 216 74.57 -54.78 -1.57
N ARG A 217 73.56 -55.47 -2.15
CA ARG A 217 73.57 -56.94 -2.31
C ARG A 217 74.71 -57.43 -3.20
N ILE A 218 75.04 -56.71 -4.27
CA ILE A 218 76.19 -57.05 -5.14
C ILE A 218 77.49 -56.89 -4.35
N GLY A 219 77.59 -55.87 -3.50
CA GLY A 219 78.70 -55.69 -2.56
C GLY A 219 78.85 -56.89 -1.60
N GLU A 220 77.75 -57.30 -0.98
CA GLU A 220 77.69 -58.49 -0.11
C GLU A 220 78.02 -59.79 -0.85
N GLU A 221 77.51 -59.99 -2.06
CA GLU A 221 77.84 -61.17 -2.88
C GLU A 221 79.34 -61.20 -3.20
N LYS A 222 79.92 -60.05 -3.53
CA LYS A 222 81.34 -59.94 -3.86
C LYS A 222 82.23 -60.25 -2.66
N THR A 223 81.87 -59.78 -1.46
CA THR A 223 82.60 -60.13 -0.23
C THR A 223 82.44 -61.61 0.10
N LEU A 224 81.23 -62.18 -0.01
CA LEU A 224 80.99 -63.60 0.19
C LEU A 224 81.80 -64.48 -0.78
N ARG A 225 81.86 -64.09 -2.07
CA ARG A 225 82.68 -64.78 -3.08
C ARG A 225 84.17 -64.70 -2.77
N SER A 226 84.66 -63.58 -2.24
CA SER A 226 86.05 -63.48 -1.82
C SER A 226 86.35 -64.35 -0.61
N GLN A 227 85.41 -64.47 0.34
CA GLN A 227 85.52 -65.36 1.49
C GLN A 227 85.46 -66.84 1.09
N LEU A 228 84.59 -67.21 0.15
CA LEU A 228 84.53 -68.56 -0.40
C LEU A 228 85.84 -68.93 -1.11
N LYS A 229 86.39 -68.03 -1.94
CA LYS A 229 87.71 -68.27 -2.57
C LYS A 229 88.83 -68.43 -1.54
N ALA A 230 88.83 -67.63 -0.47
CA ALA A 230 89.79 -67.77 0.61
C ALA A 230 89.63 -69.13 1.34
N ASN A 231 88.38 -69.55 1.61
CA ASN A 231 88.10 -70.86 2.18
C ASN A 231 88.47 -72.01 1.24
N GLU A 232 88.26 -71.89 -0.07
CA GLU A 232 88.69 -72.90 -1.05
C GLU A 232 90.23 -72.99 -1.15
N GLU A 233 90.94 -71.87 -1.02
CA GLU A 233 92.40 -71.84 -0.91
C GLU A 233 92.88 -72.47 0.40
N ASP A 234 92.18 -72.23 1.50
CA ASP A 234 92.50 -72.83 2.79
C ASP A 234 92.14 -74.32 2.84
N GLU A 235 91.08 -74.77 2.17
CA GLU A 235 90.77 -76.18 1.96
C GLU A 235 91.81 -76.86 1.05
N LYS A 236 92.28 -76.19 -0.01
CA LYS A 236 93.38 -76.71 -0.83
C LYS A 236 94.66 -76.86 -0.02
N LYS A 237 95.01 -75.87 0.79
CA LYS A 237 96.16 -75.97 1.73
C LYS A 237 95.95 -77.13 2.70
N LYS A 238 94.75 -77.29 3.27
CA LYS A 238 94.43 -78.39 4.19
C LYS A 238 94.53 -79.75 3.50
N ASN A 239 94.04 -79.87 2.27
CA ASN A 239 94.09 -81.09 1.48
C ASN A 239 95.53 -81.42 1.03
N ASP A 240 96.34 -80.40 0.71
CA ASP A 240 97.79 -80.56 0.47
C ASP A 240 98.53 -80.99 1.75
N TYR A 241 98.15 -80.47 2.92
CA TYR A 241 98.64 -80.95 4.22
C TYR A 241 98.23 -82.41 4.50
N GLU A 242 96.99 -82.80 4.21
CA GLU A 242 96.52 -84.19 4.36
C GLU A 242 97.23 -85.14 3.38
N LYS A 243 97.53 -84.70 2.14
CA LYS A 243 98.36 -85.43 1.18
C LYS A 243 99.81 -85.60 1.63
N PHE A 244 100.35 -84.62 2.37
CA PHE A 244 101.68 -84.68 2.96
C PHE A 244 101.76 -85.65 4.16
N LEU A 245 100.63 -85.86 4.85
CA LEU A 245 100.51 -86.72 6.04
C LEU A 245 100.04 -88.14 5.72
N THR A 246 99.60 -88.44 4.49
CA THR A 246 99.38 -89.82 4.03
C THR A 246 100.69 -90.51 3.67
N PRO A 247 101.14 -91.54 4.42
CA PRO A 247 102.37 -92.24 4.13
C PRO A 247 102.18 -93.18 2.93
N LYS A 248 102.97 -93.01 1.87
CA LYS A 248 103.28 -94.12 0.95
C LYS A 248 104.16 -95.12 1.70
N PHE A 249 103.55 -96.13 2.33
CA PHE A 249 104.26 -97.32 2.74
C PHE A 249 104.50 -98.21 1.51
N GLU A 250 105.75 -98.48 1.20
CA GLU A 250 106.33 -99.80 0.83
C GLU A 250 107.81 -99.61 0.42
N LYS A 251 108.74 -100.13 1.24
CA LYS A 251 109.54 -101.35 0.98
C LYS A 251 110.46 -101.22 -0.24
N GLU A 252 111.77 -101.22 0.01
CA GLU A 252 112.73 -102.24 -0.46
C GLU A 252 114.16 -101.93 0.02
N TYR A 253 114.80 -102.99 0.53
CA TYR A 253 116.22 -103.32 0.70
C TYR A 253 117.30 -102.23 0.83
#